data_AF-A0A3D3TRQ9-F1
#
_entry.id   AF-A0A3D3TRQ9-F1
#
_cell.length_a   1.000
_cell.length_b   1.000
_cell.length_c   1.000
_cell.angle_alpha   90.00
_cell.angle_beta   90.00
_cell.angle_gamma   90.00
#
_symmetry.space_group_name_H-M   'P 1'
#
loop_
_entity.id
_entity.type
_entity.pdbx_description
1 polymer ?
#
loop_
_entity_poly.entity_id
_entity_poly.type
_entity_poly.pdbx_seq_one_letter_code
_entity_poly.pdbx_strand_id
1 'polypeptide(L)'
;GNPDADLVMNCNKVTAKGVKTVLVTDEYAGQDGMSQSLADSTPKGDAVVTGGNANEVVILPPMKRVIGHVDAANTIAGGHMGSLREDGSIEAEIQVITGATSEVGFNYLTAKGY
;
A
#
# COMPACT_ATOMS: atom_id res chain seq x y z
N GLY A 1 14.96 -0.97 8.83
CA GLY A 1 14.60 0.41 8.45
C GLY A 1 13.12 0.42 8.16
N ASN A 2 12.45 1.56 8.36
CA ASN A 2 11.09 1.78 7.89
C ASN A 2 11.20 2.57 6.58
N PRO A 3 10.77 2.01 5.42
CA PRO A 3 10.90 2.67 4.13
C PRO A 3 10.24 4.06 4.07
N ASP A 4 9.10 4.25 4.73
CA ASP A 4 8.35 5.51 4.73
C ASP A 4 9.13 6.63 5.44
N ALA A 5 9.75 6.31 6.58
CA ALA A 5 10.63 7.21 7.29
C ALA A 5 11.89 7.51 6.47
N ASP A 6 12.46 6.50 5.80
CA ASP A 6 13.60 6.68 4.91
C ASP A 6 13.27 7.58 3.71
N LEU A 7 12.06 7.47 3.14
CA LEU A 7 11.52 8.34 2.09
C LEU A 7 11.48 9.80 2.54
N VAL A 8 10.91 10.06 3.72
CA VAL A 8 10.80 11.42 4.30
C VAL A 8 12.18 12.00 4.67
N MET A 9 13.08 11.18 5.21
CA MET A 9 14.46 11.59 5.47
C MET A 9 15.21 11.94 4.18
N ASN A 10 15.01 11.18 3.10
CA ASN A 10 15.63 11.44 1.80
C ASN A 10 15.07 12.73 1.19
N CYS A 11 13.76 12.97 1.25
CA CYS A 11 13.13 14.24 0.88
C CYS A 11 13.84 15.40 1.57
N ASN A 12 13.93 15.36 2.90
CA ASN A 12 14.55 16.42 3.69
C ASN A 12 15.99 16.73 3.27
N LYS A 13 16.80 15.69 3.07
CA LYS A 13 18.23 15.80 2.71
C LYS A 13 18.43 16.33 1.29
N VAL A 14 17.62 15.88 0.33
CA VAL A 14 17.71 16.29 -1.07
C VAL A 14 17.21 17.73 -1.23
N THR A 15 16.07 18.07 -0.63
CA THR A 15 15.53 19.43 -0.67
C THR A 15 16.45 20.44 0.01
N ALA A 16 17.12 20.06 1.11
CA ALA A 16 18.13 20.92 1.76
C ALA A 16 19.32 21.29 0.86
N LYS A 17 19.56 20.55 -0.23
CA LYS A 17 20.59 20.86 -1.24
C LYS A 17 20.08 21.76 -2.38
N GLY A 18 18.86 22.29 -2.27
CA GLY A 18 18.25 23.15 -3.30
C GLY A 18 17.67 22.38 -4.50
N VAL A 19 17.53 21.06 -4.40
CA VAL A 19 16.91 20.22 -5.43
C VAL A 19 15.41 20.12 -5.16
N LYS A 20 14.58 20.36 -6.17
CA LYS A 20 13.13 20.12 -6.07
C LYS A 20 12.85 18.62 -5.98
N THR A 21 12.06 18.21 -5.00
CA THR A 21 11.68 16.81 -4.77
C THR A 21 10.20 16.61 -5.04
N VAL A 22 9.86 15.47 -5.63
CA VAL A 22 8.50 14.93 -5.65
C VAL A 22 8.58 13.55 -5.05
N LEU A 23 7.74 13.26 -4.06
CA LEU A 23 7.63 11.91 -3.50
C LEU A 23 6.65 11.10 -4.31
N VAL A 24 7.00 9.86 -4.58
CA VAL A 24 6.11 8.87 -5.19
C VAL A 24 6.13 7.66 -4.29
N THR A 25 4.96 7.24 -3.80
CA THR A 25 4.83 6.20 -2.77
C THR A 25 3.44 5.59 -2.80
N ASP A 26 3.27 4.36 -2.35
CA ASP A 26 1.99 3.91 -1.81
C ASP A 26 1.76 4.41 -0.38
N GLU A 27 0.54 4.24 0.12
CA GLU A 27 0.11 4.77 1.42
C GLU A 27 -0.41 3.64 2.31
N TYR A 28 -0.17 3.75 3.62
CA TYR A 28 -0.70 2.82 4.62
C TYR A 28 -1.65 3.58 5.56
N ALA A 29 -2.75 4.07 4.99
CA ALA A 29 -3.69 4.97 5.66
C ALA A 29 -4.80 4.22 6.45
N GLY A 30 -4.63 2.92 6.73
CA GLY A 30 -5.64 2.10 7.39
C GLY A 30 -6.81 1.75 6.47
N GLN A 31 -7.65 0.81 6.89
CA GLN A 31 -8.72 0.25 6.03
C GLN A 31 -9.79 1.26 5.65
N ASP A 32 -9.99 2.30 6.47
CA ASP A 32 -10.91 3.41 6.20
C ASP A 32 -10.23 4.60 5.51
N GLY A 33 -8.92 4.54 5.28
CA GLY A 33 -8.12 5.61 4.70
C GLY A 33 -7.94 6.82 5.61
N MET A 34 -8.30 6.74 6.90
CA MET A 34 -8.29 7.89 7.83
C MET A 34 -7.05 7.95 8.72
N SER A 35 -6.17 6.93 8.68
CA SER A 35 -4.94 6.92 9.45
C SER A 35 -3.88 7.80 8.80
N GLN A 36 -2.86 8.16 9.59
CA GLN A 36 -1.68 8.81 9.05
C GLN A 36 -1.03 7.90 8.00
N SER A 37 -0.99 8.38 6.75
CA SER A 37 -0.62 7.60 5.57
C SER A 37 0.83 7.09 5.58
N LEU A 38 1.77 7.90 6.07
CA LEU A 38 3.19 7.57 6.18
C LEU A 38 3.64 7.62 7.64
N ALA A 39 4.63 6.79 8.01
CA ALA A 39 5.17 6.76 9.36
C ALA A 39 5.78 8.10 9.83
N ASP A 40 6.21 8.97 8.90
CA ASP A 40 6.77 10.29 9.17
C ASP A 40 6.24 11.32 8.15
N SER A 41 6.43 12.61 8.43
CA SER A 41 6.07 13.69 7.50
C SER A 41 6.99 14.90 7.66
N THR A 42 7.08 15.73 6.62
CA THR A 42 7.89 16.96 6.65
C THR A 42 7.25 18.06 5.83
N PRO A 43 7.30 19.33 6.26
CA PRO A 43 6.88 20.47 5.44
C PRO A 43 7.63 20.61 4.11
N LYS A 44 8.77 19.94 3.95
CA LYS A 44 9.53 19.90 2.68
C LYS A 44 8.98 18.89 1.66
N GLY A 45 8.12 17.97 2.10
CA GLY A 45 7.40 17.03 1.25
C GLY A 45 6.11 17.66 0.76
N ASP A 46 6.23 18.78 0.05
CA ASP A 46 5.11 19.62 -0.42
C ASP A 46 4.52 19.15 -1.76
N ALA A 47 5.09 18.11 -2.36
CA ALA A 47 4.60 17.44 -3.56
C ALA A 47 4.69 15.91 -3.41
N VAL A 48 3.54 15.24 -3.41
CA VAL A 48 3.41 13.79 -3.25
C VAL A 48 2.46 13.22 -4.31
N VAL A 49 2.86 12.12 -4.94
CA VAL A 49 2.04 11.31 -5.83
C VAL A 49 1.85 9.95 -5.17
N THR A 50 0.60 9.60 -4.91
CA THR A 50 0.24 8.33 -4.27
C THR A 50 -0.08 7.26 -5.32
N GLY A 51 0.39 6.03 -5.07
CA GLY A 51 -0.01 4.81 -5.78
C GLY A 51 -1.33 4.21 -5.27
N GLY A 52 -1.89 4.76 -4.18
CA GLY A 52 -3.11 4.31 -3.52
C GLY A 52 -2.86 3.74 -2.12
N ASN A 53 -3.96 3.50 -1.39
CA ASN A 53 -3.93 2.94 -0.04
C ASN A 53 -3.75 1.42 -0.07
N ALA A 54 -2.62 0.94 0.44
CA ALA A 54 -2.26 -0.47 0.54
C ALA A 54 -3.08 -1.25 1.59
N ASN A 55 -3.78 -0.54 2.48
CA ASN A 55 -4.66 -1.13 3.48
C ASN A 55 -6.11 -1.32 3.01
N GLU A 56 -6.47 -0.92 1.79
CA GLU A 56 -7.84 -1.07 1.32
C GLU A 56 -8.25 -2.54 1.27
N VAL A 57 -9.40 -2.87 1.88
CA VAL A 57 -9.88 -4.25 1.97
C VAL A 57 -10.49 -4.68 0.64
N VAL A 58 -10.04 -5.82 0.12
CA VAL A 58 -10.56 -6.45 -1.09
C VAL A 58 -11.04 -7.87 -0.81
N ILE A 59 -12.00 -8.33 -1.61
CA ILE A 59 -12.48 -9.71 -1.61
C ILE A 59 -12.11 -10.36 -2.94
N LEU A 60 -11.12 -11.25 -2.92
CA LEU A 60 -10.76 -12.06 -4.08
C LEU A 60 -11.69 -13.28 -4.15
N PRO A 61 -12.25 -13.60 -5.33
CA PRO A 61 -13.09 -14.79 -5.49
C PRO A 61 -12.27 -16.08 -5.28
N PRO A 62 -12.91 -17.24 -5.08
CA PRO A 62 -12.20 -18.51 -4.98
C PRO A 62 -11.30 -18.78 -6.19
N MET A 63 -10.06 -19.16 -5.93
CA MET A 63 -9.07 -19.41 -6.98
C MET A 63 -9.44 -20.66 -7.80
N LYS A 64 -9.45 -20.54 -9.13
CA LYS A 64 -9.67 -21.69 -10.03
C LYS A 64 -8.53 -22.71 -9.99
N ARG A 65 -7.33 -22.27 -9.62
CA ARG A 65 -6.12 -23.08 -9.51
C ARG A 65 -5.29 -22.57 -8.35
N VAL A 66 -4.92 -23.47 -7.44
CA VAL A 66 -4.04 -23.18 -6.30
C VAL A 66 -2.67 -23.78 -6.56
N ILE A 67 -1.61 -23.01 -6.31
CA ILE A 67 -0.22 -23.46 -6.36
C ILE A 67 0.40 -23.14 -4.99
N GLY A 68 0.85 -24.16 -4.26
CA GLY A 68 1.37 -24.01 -2.90
C GLY A 68 0.30 -24.20 -1.81
N HIS A 69 0.51 -23.55 -0.66
CA HIS A 69 -0.34 -23.70 0.53
C HIS A 69 -1.36 -22.56 0.63
N VAL A 70 -2.64 -22.88 0.50
CA VAL A 70 -3.73 -21.88 0.50
C VAL A 70 -3.86 -21.16 1.85
N ASP A 71 -3.57 -21.85 2.95
CA ASP A 71 -3.70 -21.30 4.32
C ASP A 71 -2.72 -20.15 4.60
N ALA A 72 -1.69 -19.98 3.77
CA ALA A 72 -0.78 -18.83 3.85
C ALA A 72 -1.50 -17.49 3.66
N ALA A 73 -2.68 -17.48 3.03
CA ALA A 73 -3.53 -16.30 2.94
C ALA A 73 -3.91 -15.73 4.32
N ASN A 74 -3.90 -16.54 5.38
CA ASN A 74 -4.23 -16.11 6.73
C ASN A 74 -3.07 -15.41 7.47
N THR A 75 -1.85 -15.44 6.94
CA THR A 75 -0.65 -14.95 7.64
C THR A 75 0.27 -14.09 6.79
N ILE A 76 0.05 -14.03 5.49
CA ILE A 76 0.76 -13.12 4.58
C ILE A 76 0.48 -11.65 4.93
N ALA A 77 1.38 -10.75 4.56
CA ALA A 77 1.14 -9.31 4.67
C ALA A 77 -0.19 -8.91 4.00
N GLY A 78 -0.99 -8.10 4.69
CA GLY A 78 -2.37 -7.76 4.33
C GLY A 78 -3.42 -8.80 4.70
N GLY A 79 -3.03 -10.04 5.01
CA GLY A 79 -3.91 -11.08 5.52
C GLY A 79 -4.00 -11.10 7.04
N HIS A 80 -5.00 -11.81 7.56
CA HIS A 80 -5.22 -12.05 8.97
C HIS A 80 -5.81 -13.45 9.18
N MET A 81 -5.84 -13.91 10.43
CA MET A 81 -6.55 -15.15 10.77
C MET A 81 -8.02 -15.02 10.34
N GLY A 82 -8.45 -15.86 9.40
CA GLY A 82 -9.78 -15.81 8.79
C GLY A 82 -9.86 -15.13 7.42
N SER A 83 -8.74 -14.66 6.87
CA SER A 83 -8.69 -14.13 5.50
C SER A 83 -9.13 -15.16 4.46
N LEU A 84 -8.73 -16.44 4.62
CA LEU A 84 -9.27 -17.53 3.81
C LEU A 84 -10.64 -17.94 4.36
N ARG A 85 -11.71 -17.61 3.64
CA ARG A 85 -13.09 -17.93 4.02
C ARG A 85 -13.44 -19.38 3.69
N GLU A 86 -14.51 -19.88 4.31
CA GLU A 86 -15.00 -21.27 4.11
C GLU A 86 -15.39 -21.56 2.66
N ASP A 87 -15.86 -20.55 1.92
CA ASP A 87 -16.21 -20.65 0.50
C ASP A 87 -14.98 -20.60 -0.44
N GLY A 88 -13.78 -20.46 0.12
CA GLY A 88 -12.52 -20.35 -0.59
C GLY A 88 -12.18 -18.95 -1.12
N SER A 89 -13.03 -17.94 -0.88
CA SER A 89 -12.71 -16.54 -1.16
C SER A 89 -11.69 -16.01 -0.15
N ILE A 90 -10.96 -14.95 -0.54
CA ILE A 90 -9.94 -14.32 0.30
C ILE A 90 -10.34 -12.88 0.59
N GLU A 91 -10.55 -12.55 1.85
CA GLU A 91 -10.73 -11.18 2.34
C GLU A 91 -9.44 -10.72 3.01
N ALA A 92 -8.81 -9.70 2.42
CA ALA A 92 -7.52 -9.20 2.87
C ALA A 92 -7.32 -7.75 2.37
N GLU A 93 -6.32 -7.08 2.90
CA GLU A 93 -5.86 -5.80 2.36
C GLU A 93 -5.18 -5.99 1.00
N ILE A 94 -5.34 -5.02 0.10
CA ILE A 94 -4.91 -5.10 -1.29
C ILE A 94 -3.41 -5.36 -1.46
N GLN A 95 -2.58 -5.03 -0.46
CA GLN A 95 -1.15 -5.36 -0.42
C GLN A 95 -0.83 -6.86 -0.55
N VAL A 96 -1.82 -7.75 -0.33
CA VAL A 96 -1.69 -9.18 -0.63
C VAL A 96 -1.42 -9.45 -2.12
N ILE A 97 -1.87 -8.54 -2.99
CA ILE A 97 -1.61 -8.56 -4.43
C ILE A 97 -0.32 -7.78 -4.67
N THR A 98 0.78 -8.49 -4.89
CA THR A 98 2.09 -7.88 -5.11
C THR A 98 2.04 -6.84 -6.24
N GLY A 99 2.40 -5.61 -5.91
CA GLY A 99 2.46 -4.50 -6.86
C GLY A 99 1.13 -3.77 -7.12
N ALA A 100 0.06 -4.10 -6.39
CA ALA A 100 -1.24 -3.46 -6.59
C ALA A 100 -1.25 -1.93 -6.37
N THR A 101 -0.36 -1.42 -5.53
CA THR A 101 -0.17 0.01 -5.26
C THR A 101 1.14 0.55 -5.81
N SER A 102 1.84 -0.22 -6.65
CA SER A 102 3.21 0.12 -7.05
C SER A 102 3.32 1.44 -7.81
N GLU A 103 4.35 2.21 -7.45
CA GLU A 103 4.71 3.52 -7.95
C GLU A 103 5.15 3.52 -9.42
N VAL A 104 5.42 2.34 -10.00
CA VAL A 104 5.77 2.21 -11.43
C VAL A 104 4.55 2.29 -12.36
N GLY A 105 3.32 2.33 -11.82
CA GLY A 105 2.13 2.74 -12.58
C GLY A 105 1.42 1.65 -13.40
N PHE A 106 1.54 0.37 -13.01
CA PHE A 106 0.86 -0.75 -13.68
C PHE A 106 -0.41 -1.23 -12.95
N ASN A 107 -1.10 -0.35 -12.22
CA ASN A 107 -2.29 -0.70 -11.44
C ASN A 107 -3.55 0.03 -11.95
N TYR A 108 -4.71 -0.37 -11.45
CA TYR A 108 -6.02 0.16 -11.83
C TYR A 108 -6.59 1.18 -10.83
N LEU A 109 -5.81 1.55 -9.80
CA LEU A 109 -6.26 2.51 -8.79
C LEU A 109 -6.34 3.89 -9.42
N THR A 110 -7.40 4.63 -9.08
CA THR A 110 -7.66 5.98 -9.62
C THR A 110 -8.36 6.83 -8.58
N ALA A 111 -8.01 8.11 -8.54
CA ALA A 111 -8.69 9.10 -7.71
C ALA A 111 -9.86 9.74 -8.46
N LYS A 112 -10.98 9.97 -7.76
CA LYS A 112 -12.09 10.78 -8.26
C LYS A 112 -12.20 12.03 -7.39
N GLY A 113 -12.06 13.20 -7.98
CA GLY A 113 -12.37 14.47 -7.32
C GLY A 113 -13.87 14.70 -7.24
N TYR A 114 -14.30 15.43 -6.21
CA TYR A 114 -15.67 15.92 -6.03
C TYR A 114 -15.68 17.45 -6.00
#